data_AF-A0A1V4FIM3-F1
#
_entry.id   AF-A0A1V4FIM3-F1
#
_cell.length_a   1.000
_cell.length_b   1.000
_cell.length_c   1.000
_cell.angle_alpha   90.00
_cell.angle_beta   90.00
_cell.angle_gamma   90.00
#
_symmetry.space_group_name_H-M   'P 1'
#
loop_
_entity.id
_entity.type
_entity.pdbx_description
1 polymer ?
#
loop_
_entity_poly.entity_id
_entity_poly.type
_entity_poly.pdbx_seq_one_letter_code
_entity_poly.pdbx_strand_id
1 'polypeptide(L)' 'DSVSHYTIHRCQVVARYKEGIKRGFETKFSNGRTEGINNRIKTIKRVACGYRYFTAFKTRIYLIIGHQIQTN' A
#
# COMPACT_ATOMS: atom_id res chain seq x y z
N ASP A 1 -0.26 34.95 -11.25
CA ASP A 1 -0.32 33.74 -10.41
C ASP A 1 0.85 32.82 -10.67
N SER A 2 1.77 32.69 -9.71
CA SER A 2 2.89 31.77 -9.80
C SER A 2 2.43 30.33 -9.52
N VAL A 3 3.01 29.36 -10.23
CA VAL A 3 2.72 27.94 -10.03
C VAL A 3 3.16 27.53 -8.62
N SER A 4 2.27 26.92 -7.84
CA SER A 4 2.57 26.44 -6.49
C SER A 4 3.71 25.42 -6.49
N HIS A 5 4.56 25.48 -5.46
CA HIS A 5 5.64 24.51 -5.23
C HIS A 5 5.13 23.05 -5.26
N TYR A 6 3.94 22.79 -4.71
CA TYR A 6 3.32 21.46 -4.75
C TYR A 6 3.04 21.02 -6.19
N THR A 7 2.55 21.91 -7.04
CA THR A 7 2.28 21.61 -8.45
C THR A 7 3.57 21.25 -9.18
N ILE A 8 4.65 22.00 -8.95
CA ILE A 8 5.97 21.71 -9.53
C ILE A 8 6.44 20.31 -9.13
N HIS A 9 6.36 19.96 -7.84
CA HIS A 9 6.75 18.64 -7.35
C HIS A 9 5.90 17.51 -7.97
N ARG A 10 4.59 17.70 -8.09
CA ARG A 10 3.70 16.70 -8.70
C ARG A 10 4.03 16.48 -10.17
N CYS A 11 4.28 17.55 -10.93
CA CYS A 11 4.72 17.45 -12.32
C CYS A 11 6.06 16.69 -12.44
N GLN A 12 7.02 16.95 -11.56
CA GLN A 12 8.29 16.23 -11.52
C GLN A 12 8.10 14.73 -11.25
N VAL A 13 7.24 14.36 -10.29
CA VAL A 13 6.93 12.95 -9.98
C VAL A 13 6.27 12.27 -11.18
N VAL A 14 5.26 12.89 -11.79
CA VAL A 14 4.59 12.34 -12.98
C VAL A 14 5.58 12.17 -14.14
N ALA A 15 6.43 13.16 -14.40
CA ALA A 15 7.45 13.08 -15.44
C ALA A 15 8.46 11.96 -15.18
N ARG A 16 8.88 11.77 -13.91
CA ARG A 16 9.80 10.70 -13.49
C ARG A 16 9.23 9.31 -13.74
N TYR A 17 7.94 9.09 -13.49
CA TYR A 17 7.30 7.77 -13.56
C TYR A 17 6.45 7.54 -14.82
N LYS A 18 6.51 8.45 -15.80
CA LYS A 18 5.66 8.45 -17.01
C LYS A 18 5.61 7.12 -17.74
N GLU A 19 6.74 6.43 -17.90
CA GLU A 19 6.82 5.18 -18.65
C GLU A 19 6.17 4.02 -17.91
N GLY A 20 6.31 3.97 -16.57
CA GLY A 20 5.60 2.99 -15.75
C GLY A 20 4.09 3.21 -15.74
N ILE A 21 3.66 4.47 -15.71
CA ILE A 21 2.25 4.86 -15.80
C ILE A 21 1.66 4.39 -17.15
N LYS A 22 2.33 4.66 -18.28
CA LYS A 22 1.89 4.19 -19.61
C LYS A 22 1.74 2.67 -19.66
N ARG A 23 2.77 1.93 -19.24
CA ARG A 23 2.73 0.45 -19.18
C ARG A 23 1.60 -0.07 -18.30
N GLY A 24 1.25 0.67 -17.23
CA GLY A 24 0.12 0.36 -16.36
C GLY A 24 -1.24 0.35 -17.06
N PHE A 25 -1.41 1.12 -18.14
CA PHE A 25 -2.63 1.12 -18.95
C PHE A 25 -2.63 0.05 -20.05
N GLU A 26 -1.46 -0.42 -20.48
CA GLU A 26 -1.31 -1.47 -21.50
C GLU A 26 -1.51 -2.87 -20.91
N THR A 27 -1.26 -3.02 -19.61
CA THR A 27 -1.38 -4.31 -18.92
C THR A 27 -2.79 -4.57 -18.40
N LYS A 28 -3.18 -5.85 -18.34
CA LYS A 28 -4.41 -6.31 -17.69
C LYS A 28 -4.26 -6.43 -16.16
N PHE A 29 -3.05 -6.24 -15.62
CA PHE A 29 -2.82 -6.32 -14.18
C PHE A 29 -3.33 -5.09 -13.46
N SER A 30 -4.14 -5.31 -12.41
CA SER A 30 -4.63 -4.26 -11.53
C SER A 30 -3.93 -4.30 -10.18
N ASN A 31 -3.64 -3.13 -9.61
CA ASN A 31 -3.17 -2.99 -8.23
C ASN A 31 -4.27 -3.26 -7.19
N GLY A 32 -5.51 -3.53 -7.61
CA GLY A 32 -6.66 -3.70 -6.72
C GLY A 32 -6.46 -4.77 -5.64
N ARG A 33 -5.78 -5.88 -5.94
CA ARG A 33 -5.46 -6.90 -4.92
C ARG A 33 -4.51 -6.33 -3.85
N THR A 34 -3.45 -5.64 -4.26
CA THR A 34 -2.47 -5.02 -3.37
C THR A 34 -3.11 -3.92 -2.53
N GLU A 35 -3.93 -3.08 -3.15
CA GLU A 35 -4.69 -2.02 -2.46
C GLU A 35 -5.68 -2.60 -1.46
N GLY A 36 -6.39 -3.67 -1.81
CA GLY A 36 -7.29 -4.39 -0.92
C GLY A 36 -6.59 -4.95 0.32
N ILE A 37 -5.43 -5.60 0.13
CA ILE A 37 -4.59 -6.09 1.23
C ILE A 37 -4.13 -4.93 2.11
N ASN A 38 -3.65 -3.84 1.52
CA ASN A 38 -3.20 -2.65 2.24
C ASN A 38 -4.33 -2.01 3.05
N ASN A 39 -5.55 -1.94 2.50
CA ASN A 39 -6.71 -1.40 3.22
C ASN A 39 -7.12 -2.31 4.40
N ARG A 40 -7.07 -3.64 4.22
CA ARG A 40 -7.34 -4.60 5.29
C ARG A 40 -6.32 -4.47 6.42
N ILE A 41 -5.02 -4.38 6.10
CA ILE A 41 -3.96 -4.13 7.11
C ILE A 41 -4.17 -2.78 7.82
N LYS A 42 -4.48 -1.71 7.09
CA LYS A 42 -4.79 -0.39 7.70
C LYS A 42 -5.98 -0.49 8.66
N THR A 43 -7.02 -1.24 8.30
CA THR A 43 -8.19 -1.45 9.16
C THR A 43 -7.83 -2.22 10.41
N ILE A 44 -7.07 -3.31 10.28
CA ILE A 44 -6.56 -4.08 11.43
C ILE A 44 -5.70 -3.19 12.35
N LYS A 45 -4.87 -2.31 11.78
CA LYS A 45 -4.07 -1.34 12.53
C LYS A 45 -4.94 -0.35 13.32
N ARG A 46 -6.03 0.17 12.75
CA ARG A 46 -6.92 1.14 13.43
C ARG A 46 -7.60 0.55 14.66
N VAL A 47 -7.93 -0.74 14.64
CA VAL A 47 -8.55 -1.46 15.77
C VAL A 47 -7.52 -2.18 16.65
N ALA A 48 -6.23 -1.95 16.43
CA ALA A 48 -5.17 -2.43 17.29
C ALA A 48 -4.87 -1.37 18.33
N CYS A 49 -5.18 -1.64 19.61
CA CYS A 49 -4.90 -0.76 20.75
C CYS A 49 -3.40 -0.67 21.09
N GLY A 50 -2.52 -0.67 20.07
CA GLY A 50 -1.08 -0.77 20.19
C GLY A 50 -0.60 -2.22 20.29
N TYR A 51 0.44 -2.55 19.53
CA TYR A 51 1.20 -3.80 19.69
C TYR A 51 2.61 -3.45 20.13
N ARG A 52 3.09 -4.08 21.21
CA ARG A 52 4.46 -3.92 21.70
C ARG A 52 5.50 -4.43 20.70
N TYR A 53 5.16 -5.47 19.94
CA TYR A 53 6.05 -6.11 18.97
C TYR A 53 5.39 -6.22 17.60
N PHE A 54 6.16 -5.93 16.55
CA PHE A 54 5.67 -6.09 15.17
C PHE A 54 5.30 -7.54 14.86
N THR A 55 6.00 -8.52 15.44
CA THR A 55 5.68 -9.95 15.29
C THR A 55 4.25 -10.26 15.73
N ALA A 56 3.82 -9.73 16.88
CA ALA A 56 2.45 -9.90 17.37
C ALA A 56 1.40 -9.24 16.43
N PHE A 57 1.70 -8.05 15.90
CA PHE A 57 0.82 -7.41 14.92
C PHE A 57 0.76 -8.21 13.60
N LYS A 58 1.90 -8.71 13.13
CA LYS A 58 2.01 -9.55 11.92
C LYS A 58 1.24 -10.86 12.08
N THR A 59 1.34 -11.51 13.24
CA THR A 59 0.54 -12.69 13.59
C THR A 59 -0.96 -12.39 13.50
N ARG A 60 -1.43 -11.28 14.09
CA ARG A 60 -2.84 -10.86 14.00
C ARG A 60 -3.27 -10.65 12.54
N ILE A 61 -2.43 -10.03 11.71
CA ILE A 61 -2.70 -9.85 10.27
C ILE A 61 -2.91 -11.21 9.60
N TYR A 62 -2.02 -12.18 9.82
CA TYR A 62 -2.13 -13.51 9.21
C TYR A 62 -3.38 -14.26 9.66
N LEU A 63 -3.70 -14.23 10.96
CA LEU A 63 -4.90 -14.86 11.50
C LEU A 63 -6.17 -14.27 10.88
N ILE A 64 -6.26 -12.94 10.74
CA ILE A 64 -7.44 -12.28 10.17
C ILE A 64 -7.56 -12.47 8.66
N ILE A 65 -6.44 -12.57 7.95
CA ILE A 65 -6.42 -12.80 6.49
C ILE A 65 -6.65 -14.29 6.16
N GLY A 66 -6.52 -15.19 7.13
CA GLY A 66 -6.65 -16.64 6.93
C GLY A 66 -5.40 -17.27 6.32
N HIS A 67 -4.22 -16.67 6.52
CA HIS A 67 -2.96 -17.23 6.08
C HIS A 67 -2.38 -18.15 7.17
N GLN A 68 -2.01 -19.38 6.80
CA GLN A 68 -1.34 -20.31 7.71
C GLN A 68 0.00 -19.73 8.17
N ILE A 69 0.24 -19.71 9.48
CA ILE A 69 1.52 -19.31 10.03
C ILE A 69 2.43 -20.53 9.94
N GLN A 70 3.46 -20.47 9.11
CA GLN A 70 4.50 -21.49 9.10
C GLN A 70 5.28 -21.37 10.40
N THR A 71 5.15 -22.37 11.27
CA THR A 71 6.03 -22.56 12.42
C THR A 71 7.25 -23.34 11.94
N ASN A 72 8.43 -22.71 12.05
CA ASN A 72 9.71 -23.41 11.94
C ASN A 72 10.00 -24.17 13.24
#